data_AF-J0QR09-F1
#
_entry.id   AF-J0QR09-F1
#
_cell.length_a   1.000
_cell.length_b   1.000
_cell.length_c   1.000
_cell.angle_alpha   90.00
_cell.angle_beta   90.00
_cell.angle_gamma   90.00
#
_symmetry.space_group_name_H-M   'P 1'
#
loop_
_entity.id
_entity.type
_entity.pdbx_description
1 polymer ?
#
loop_
_entity_poly.entity_id
_entity_poly.type
_entity_poly.pdbx_seq_one_letter_code
_entity_poly.pdbx_strand_id
1 'polypeptide(L)'
;MSKTPQKPHFYSLSKTVSSMLDPILRRRTGLNMALIEHWSQIVGYDIAESTIPLKIIWKRRANQDEIFKPATLVIACEGFTALKLIHETEELIQRINVFFGYVAIDCIKIEQKKVSTLIEQLREEPIANEKDKQHVKKMLQCVEDENLRQSLYELGCCIFAEKNNK
;
A
#
# COMPACT_ATOMS: atom_id res chain seq x y z
N MET A 1 21.43 -9.01 -37.99
CA MET A 1 21.74 -8.75 -36.56
C MET A 1 20.56 -8.03 -35.94
N SER A 2 19.83 -8.67 -35.02
CA SER A 2 19.08 -8.04 -33.92
C SER A 2 18.31 -9.13 -33.17
N LYS A 3 18.91 -9.65 -32.09
CA LYS A 3 18.25 -10.62 -31.19
C LYS A 3 17.16 -9.87 -30.42
N THR A 4 15.91 -10.31 -30.55
CA THR A 4 14.80 -9.88 -29.70
C THR A 4 15.06 -10.35 -28.25
N PRO A 5 14.90 -9.49 -27.23
CA PRO A 5 15.18 -9.88 -25.86
C PRO A 5 14.08 -10.84 -25.37
N GLN A 6 14.48 -12.07 -25.04
CA GLN A 6 13.63 -13.05 -24.36
C GLN A 6 13.22 -12.50 -22.99
N LYS A 7 11.91 -12.39 -22.75
CA LYS A 7 11.35 -11.90 -21.49
C LYS A 7 11.48 -13.00 -20.41
N PRO A 8 11.91 -12.66 -19.18
CA PRO A 8 12.04 -13.63 -18.10
C PRO A 8 10.68 -14.26 -17.77
N HIS A 9 10.64 -15.59 -17.65
CA HIS A 9 9.43 -16.41 -17.64
C HIS A 9 8.80 -16.57 -16.24
N PHE A 10 9.40 -15.98 -15.20
CA PHE A 10 8.90 -16.03 -13.83
C PHE A 10 8.28 -14.69 -13.46
N TYR A 11 6.95 -14.60 -13.53
CA TYR A 11 6.19 -13.52 -12.92
C TYR A 11 5.66 -13.98 -11.57
N SER A 12 5.71 -13.11 -10.56
CA SER A 12 5.00 -13.32 -9.31
C SER A 12 3.51 -13.56 -9.62
N LEU A 13 2.89 -14.52 -8.94
CA LEU A 13 1.45 -14.79 -9.07
C LEU A 13 0.62 -13.52 -8.87
N SER A 14 1.05 -12.65 -7.94
CA SER A 14 0.42 -11.34 -7.73
C SER A 14 0.38 -10.52 -9.02
N LYS A 15 1.50 -10.39 -9.73
CA LYS A 15 1.59 -9.59 -10.96
C LYS A 15 0.70 -10.13 -12.08
N THR A 16 0.59 -11.45 -12.22
CA THR A 16 -0.30 -12.07 -13.19
C THR A 16 -1.77 -11.80 -12.84
N VAL A 17 -2.14 -11.96 -11.57
CA VAL A 17 -3.50 -11.69 -11.08
C VAL A 17 -3.87 -10.21 -11.24
N SER A 18 -3.01 -9.28 -10.81
CA SER A 18 -3.23 -7.84 -10.96
C SER A 18 -3.43 -7.44 -12.43
N SER A 19 -2.63 -8.01 -13.35
CA SER A 19 -2.77 -7.75 -14.79
C SER A 19 -4.08 -8.25 -15.40
N MET A 20 -4.68 -9.30 -14.83
CA MET A 20 -5.98 -9.83 -15.26
C MET A 20 -7.16 -9.08 -14.63
N LEU A 21 -7.02 -8.62 -13.38
CA LEU A 21 -8.08 -7.91 -12.66
C LEU A 21 -8.20 -6.44 -13.08
N ASP A 22 -7.08 -5.79 -13.40
CA ASP A 22 -7.03 -4.41 -13.86
C ASP A 22 -8.04 -4.05 -14.97
N PRO A 23 -8.17 -4.80 -16.08
CA PRO A 23 -9.15 -4.47 -17.12
C PRO A 23 -10.59 -4.55 -16.64
N ILE A 24 -10.90 -5.40 -15.65
CA ILE A 24 -12.23 -5.55 -15.08
C ILE A 24 -12.51 -4.41 -14.09
N LEU A 25 -11.55 -4.11 -13.21
CA LEU A 25 -11.63 -3.01 -12.25
C LEU A 25 -11.75 -1.66 -12.97
N ARG A 26 -10.94 -1.41 -14.00
CA ARG A 26 -11.05 -0.19 -14.81
C ARG A 26 -12.43 -0.04 -15.45
N ARG A 27 -13.04 -1.13 -15.92
CA ARG A 27 -14.39 -1.09 -16.53
C ARG A 27 -15.50 -0.89 -15.51
N ARG A 28 -15.43 -1.54 -14.34
CA ARG A 28 -16.50 -1.53 -13.34
C ARG A 28 -16.42 -0.37 -12.36
N THR A 29 -15.22 -0.05 -11.90
CA THR A 29 -14.98 0.92 -10.83
C THR A 29 -14.02 2.02 -11.23
N GLY A 30 -13.33 1.93 -12.38
CA GLY A 30 -12.33 2.91 -12.77
C GLY A 30 -11.04 2.85 -11.93
N LEU A 31 -10.93 1.89 -11.01
CA LEU A 31 -9.77 1.69 -10.15
C LEU A 31 -8.68 0.88 -10.87
N ASN A 32 -7.46 1.01 -10.35
CA ASN A 32 -6.30 0.18 -10.70
C ASN A 32 -5.92 -0.64 -9.46
N MET A 33 -5.51 -1.90 -9.63
CA MET A 33 -5.07 -2.76 -8.55
C MET A 33 -3.98 -2.09 -7.69
N ALA A 34 -3.06 -1.36 -8.32
CA ALA A 34 -1.97 -0.66 -7.64
C ALA A 34 -2.47 0.39 -6.62
N LEU A 35 -3.60 1.05 -6.89
CA LEU A 35 -4.18 2.03 -5.96
C LEU A 35 -4.72 1.33 -4.69
N ILE A 36 -5.27 0.13 -4.86
CA ILE A 36 -5.83 -0.67 -3.77
C ILE A 36 -4.70 -1.28 -2.93
N GLU A 37 -3.71 -1.88 -3.60
CA GLU A 37 -2.53 -2.48 -2.96
C GLU A 37 -1.73 -1.45 -2.15
N HIS A 38 -1.58 -0.23 -2.68
CA HIS A 38 -0.78 0.82 -2.05
C HIS A 38 -1.59 1.83 -1.24
N TRP A 39 -2.86 1.56 -0.96
CA TRP A 39 -3.75 2.52 -0.33
C TRP A 39 -3.18 3.09 0.98
N SER A 40 -2.72 2.23 1.89
CA SER A 40 -2.16 2.65 3.19
C SER A 40 -0.90 3.50 3.08
N GLN A 41 -0.09 3.30 2.04
CA GLN A 41 1.10 4.12 1.79
C GLN A 41 0.74 5.48 1.18
N ILE A 42 -0.34 5.55 0.39
CA ILE A 42 -0.80 6.77 -0.26
C ILE A 42 -1.51 7.67 0.76
N VAL A 43 -2.47 7.11 1.50
CA VAL A 43 -3.34 7.90 2.39
C VAL A 43 -2.80 8.01 3.81
N GLY A 44 -1.90 7.11 4.20
CA GLY A 44 -1.41 6.99 5.57
C GLY A 44 -2.17 5.92 6.34
N TYR A 45 -1.50 5.32 7.33
CA TYR A 45 -2.02 4.17 8.07
C TYR A 45 -3.34 4.49 8.80
N ASP A 46 -3.39 5.62 9.50
CA ASP A 46 -4.56 6.06 10.28
C ASP A 46 -5.84 6.20 9.42
N ILE A 47 -5.69 6.68 8.19
CA ILE A 47 -6.82 6.85 7.27
C ILE A 47 -7.19 5.51 6.63
N ALA A 48 -6.19 4.71 6.25
CA ALA A 48 -6.39 3.42 5.58
C ALA A 48 -7.04 2.36 6.47
N GLU A 49 -6.89 2.46 7.80
CA GLU A 49 -7.51 1.53 8.74
C GLU A 49 -9.05 1.54 8.64
N SER A 50 -9.63 2.71 8.38
CA SER A 50 -11.08 2.93 8.34
C SER A 50 -11.62 3.29 6.96
N THR A 51 -10.78 3.29 5.92
CA THR A 51 -11.18 3.65 4.56
C THR A 51 -10.65 2.75 3.47
N ILE A 52 -11.46 2.54 2.43
CA ILE A 52 -11.08 1.78 1.23
C ILE A 52 -11.62 2.48 -0.02
N PRO A 53 -10.85 2.56 -1.13
CA PRO A 53 -11.34 3.13 -2.38
C PRO A 53 -12.37 2.20 -3.03
N LEU A 54 -13.54 2.74 -3.40
CA LEU A 54 -14.63 1.97 -4.01
C LEU A 54 -14.66 2.09 -5.53
N LYS A 55 -14.60 3.33 -6.04
CA LYS A 55 -14.67 3.62 -7.48
C LYS A 55 -14.22 5.03 -7.79
N ILE A 56 -13.72 5.25 -9.00
CA ILE A 56 -13.47 6.56 -9.59
C ILE A 56 -14.56 6.82 -10.64
N ILE A 57 -15.29 7.91 -10.45
CA ILE A 57 -16.32 8.38 -11.38
C ILE A 57 -15.69 9.43 -12.28
N TRP A 58 -15.28 8.99 -13.47
CA TRP A 58 -14.76 9.87 -14.52
C TRP A 58 -15.89 10.69 -15.13
N LYS A 59 -15.69 12.01 -15.26
CA LYS A 59 -16.63 12.88 -15.99
C LYS A 59 -16.63 12.44 -17.46
N ARG A 60 -17.83 12.17 -18.00
CA ARG A 60 -18.00 11.68 -19.37
C ARG A 60 -17.47 12.73 -20.34
N ARG A 61 -16.54 12.33 -21.21
CA ARG A 61 -16.13 13.15 -22.36
C ARG A 61 -17.14 12.94 -23.48
N ALA A 62 -17.69 14.02 -24.01
CA ALA A 62 -18.59 13.96 -25.15
C ALA A 62 -17.81 13.78 -26.46
N ASN A 63 -16.64 14.42 -26.56
CA ASN A 63 -15.79 14.42 -27.74
C ASN A 63 -14.33 14.06 -27.39
N GLN A 64 -13.57 13.55 -28.36
CA GLN A 64 -12.16 13.19 -28.17
C GLN A 64 -11.27 14.41 -27.94
N ASP A 65 -11.66 15.58 -28.49
CA ASP A 65 -10.95 16.86 -28.34
C ASP A 65 -11.27 17.58 -27.02
N GLU A 66 -12.14 17.01 -26.18
CA GLU A 66 -12.53 17.63 -24.91
C GLU A 66 -11.40 17.51 -23.88
N ILE A 67 -11.09 18.65 -23.24
CA ILE A 67 -10.05 18.76 -22.20
C ILE A 67 -10.30 17.71 -21.12
N PHE A 68 -9.24 17.05 -20.67
CA PHE A 68 -9.30 16.11 -19.57
C PHE A 68 -9.84 16.81 -18.31
N LYS A 69 -10.91 16.25 -17.75
CA LYS A 69 -11.51 16.71 -16.50
C LYS A 69 -11.19 15.71 -15.39
N PRO A 70 -10.71 16.18 -14.23
CA PRO A 70 -10.50 15.31 -13.08
C PRO A 70 -11.81 14.62 -12.64
N ALA A 71 -11.65 13.51 -11.95
CA ALA A 71 -12.72 12.62 -11.54
C ALA A 71 -13.02 12.70 -10.04
N THR A 72 -14.15 12.11 -9.67
CA THR A 72 -14.53 11.97 -8.26
C THR A 72 -14.15 10.58 -7.75
N LEU A 73 -13.31 10.51 -6.73
CA LEU A 73 -13.01 9.26 -6.03
C LEU A 73 -14.08 9.01 -4.96
N VAL A 74 -14.69 7.83 -5.00
CA VAL A 74 -15.63 7.37 -3.98
C VAL A 74 -14.89 6.46 -3.01
N ILE A 75 -14.95 6.78 -1.73
CA ILE A 75 -14.28 6.07 -0.65
C ILE A 75 -15.33 5.50 0.30
N ALA A 76 -15.20 4.22 0.68
CA ALA A 76 -15.93 3.65 1.79
C ALA A 76 -15.29 4.12 3.09
N CYS A 77 -16.08 4.62 4.03
CA CYS A 77 -15.61 4.98 5.37
C CYS A 77 -16.45 4.26 6.43
N GLU A 78 -15.79 3.69 7.43
CA GLU A 78 -16.45 3.12 8.60
C GLU A 78 -16.62 4.17 9.70
N GLY A 79 -17.84 4.31 10.23
CA GLY A 79 -18.13 5.07 11.45
C GLY A 79 -17.92 6.58 11.41
N PHE A 80 -17.51 7.15 12.55
CA PHE A 80 -17.40 8.59 12.82
C PHE A 80 -16.19 9.27 12.13
N THR A 81 -15.29 8.50 11.52
CA THR A 81 -14.06 9.01 10.89
C THR A 81 -14.31 9.88 9.65
N ALA A 82 -15.53 9.86 9.12
CA ALA A 82 -15.94 10.72 8.00
C ALA A 82 -15.74 12.21 8.30
N LEU A 83 -15.90 12.65 9.55
CA LEU A 83 -15.72 14.06 9.93
C LEU A 83 -14.25 14.50 9.87
N LYS A 84 -13.33 13.60 10.25
CA LYS A 84 -11.89 13.81 10.17
C LYS A 84 -11.43 13.89 8.71
N LEU A 85 -11.94 12.98 7.88
CA LEU A 85 -11.65 12.96 6.44
C LEU A 85 -12.03 14.26 5.74
N ILE A 86 -13.13 14.91 6.12
CA ILE A 86 -13.58 16.14 5.46
C ILE A 86 -12.54 17.26 5.56
N HIS A 87 -11.82 17.37 6.68
CA HIS A 87 -10.79 18.40 6.87
C HIS A 87 -9.48 18.05 6.17
N GLU A 88 -9.14 16.75 6.11
CA GLU A 88 -7.92 16.24 5.47
C GLU A 88 -8.11 15.94 3.98
N THR A 89 -9.30 16.18 3.42
CA THR A 89 -9.66 15.81 2.04
C THR A 89 -8.75 16.45 1.00
N GLU A 90 -8.37 17.72 1.17
CA GLU A 90 -7.50 18.43 0.21
C GLU A 90 -6.09 17.82 0.17
N GLU A 91 -5.52 17.52 1.34
CA GLU A 91 -4.23 16.84 1.43
C GLU A 91 -4.30 15.43 0.84
N LEU A 92 -5.39 14.72 1.11
CA LEU A 92 -5.64 13.39 0.58
C LEU A 92 -5.70 13.38 -0.96
N ILE A 93 -6.41 14.34 -1.55
CA ILE A 93 -6.48 14.54 -3.01
C ILE A 93 -5.07 14.79 -3.58
N GLN A 94 -4.26 15.62 -2.92
CA GLN A 94 -2.88 15.88 -3.35
C GLN A 94 -2.04 14.60 -3.34
N ARG A 95 -2.05 13.84 -2.23
CA ARG A 95 -1.30 12.57 -2.12
C ARG A 95 -1.73 11.56 -3.19
N ILE A 96 -3.02 11.44 -3.44
CA ILE A 96 -3.58 10.57 -4.47
C ILE A 96 -3.13 11.02 -5.87
N ASN A 97 -3.17 12.32 -6.17
CA ASN A 97 -2.72 12.85 -7.46
C ASN A 97 -1.21 12.71 -7.66
N VAL A 98 -0.41 12.81 -6.60
CA VAL A 98 1.03 12.49 -6.64
C VAL A 98 1.25 11.03 -7.02
N PHE A 99 0.47 10.09 -6.45
CA PHE A 99 0.52 8.68 -6.84
C PHE A 99 0.15 8.47 -8.32
N PHE A 100 -0.86 9.18 -8.83
CA PHE A 100 -1.21 9.10 -10.24
C PHE A 100 -0.20 9.78 -11.18
N GLY A 101 0.57 10.77 -10.69
CA GLY A 101 1.50 11.57 -11.47
C GLY A 101 0.84 12.68 -12.31
N TYR A 102 -0.47 12.90 -12.13
CA TYR A 102 -1.25 13.96 -12.77
C TYR A 102 -2.51 14.25 -11.92
N VAL A 103 -3.22 15.33 -12.24
CA VAL A 103 -4.46 15.73 -11.54
C VAL A 103 -5.63 14.83 -11.96
N ALA A 104 -5.63 13.60 -11.43
CA ALA A 104 -6.64 12.59 -11.73
C ALA A 104 -7.95 12.85 -10.99
N ILE A 105 -7.88 13.33 -9.76
CA ILE A 105 -9.00 13.50 -8.84
C ILE A 105 -9.14 14.97 -8.44
N ASP A 106 -10.36 15.52 -8.51
CA ASP A 106 -10.71 16.85 -7.97
C ASP A 106 -11.62 16.80 -6.75
N CYS A 107 -12.26 15.66 -6.49
CA CYS A 107 -13.26 15.54 -5.45
C CYS A 107 -13.27 14.15 -4.84
N ILE A 108 -13.49 14.09 -3.53
CA ILE A 108 -13.69 12.84 -2.79
C ILE A 108 -15.14 12.79 -2.30
N LYS A 109 -15.81 11.67 -2.57
CA LYS A 109 -17.14 11.36 -2.06
C LYS A 109 -17.06 10.21 -1.07
N ILE A 110 -17.60 10.42 0.12
CA ILE A 110 -17.60 9.42 1.19
C ILE A 110 -18.92 8.63 1.16
N GLU A 111 -18.83 7.30 1.09
CA GLU A 111 -19.95 6.38 1.27
C GLU A 111 -19.77 5.63 2.60
N GLN A 112 -20.73 5.71 3.51
CA GLN A 112 -20.69 4.96 4.76
C GLN A 112 -20.98 3.48 4.49
N LYS A 113 -19.97 2.63 4.62
CA LYS A 113 -20.08 1.18 4.50
C LYS A 113 -19.18 0.54 5.55
N LYS A 114 -19.54 -0.66 6.01
CA LYS A 114 -18.62 -1.46 6.82
C LYS A 114 -17.38 -1.74 6.00
N VAL A 115 -16.23 -1.37 6.53
CA VAL A 115 -14.94 -1.53 5.86
C VAL A 115 -14.34 -2.79 6.45
N SER A 116 -14.53 -3.94 5.79
CA SER A 116 -13.77 -5.13 6.13
C SER A 116 -12.33 -4.93 5.64
N THR A 117 -11.50 -4.34 6.48
CA THR A 117 -10.08 -4.13 6.22
C THR A 117 -9.40 -5.50 6.10
N LEU A 118 -9.24 -6.01 4.88
CA LEU A 118 -8.45 -7.22 4.59
C LEU A 118 -6.93 -6.99 4.74
N ILE A 119 -6.54 -5.89 5.38
CA ILE A 119 -5.14 -5.49 5.58
C ILE A 119 -4.81 -5.56 7.06
N GLU A 120 -5.10 -6.71 7.68
CA GLU A 120 -4.08 -7.24 8.59
C GLU A 120 -2.95 -7.71 7.69
N GLN A 121 -2.09 -6.77 7.27
CA GLN A 121 -0.71 -7.18 7.04
C GLN A 121 -0.23 -7.63 8.40
N LEU A 122 -0.34 -8.94 8.63
CA LEU A 122 0.58 -9.69 9.44
C LEU A 122 1.98 -9.23 8.99
N ARG A 123 2.49 -8.18 9.63
CA ARG A 123 3.88 -8.20 10.03
C ARG A 123 3.94 -9.37 10.98
N GLU A 124 4.13 -10.56 10.41
CA GLU A 124 4.89 -11.55 11.13
C GLU A 124 6.20 -10.84 11.40
N GLU A 125 6.37 -10.34 12.63
CA GLU A 125 7.70 -10.00 13.10
C GLU A 125 8.52 -11.24 12.81
N PRO A 126 9.53 -11.15 11.92
CA PRO A 126 10.26 -12.33 11.54
C PRO A 126 10.88 -12.87 12.84
N ILE A 127 10.47 -14.07 13.23
CA ILE A 127 10.90 -14.65 14.51
C ILE A 127 12.29 -15.23 14.26
N ALA A 128 13.31 -14.63 14.87
CA ALA A 128 14.65 -15.20 14.86
C ALA A 128 14.61 -16.61 15.48
N ASN A 129 15.22 -17.59 14.81
CA ASN A 129 15.30 -18.95 15.32
C ASN A 129 16.17 -18.97 16.60
N GLU A 130 15.97 -19.95 17.50
CA GLU A 130 16.72 -20.03 18.76
C GLU A 130 18.23 -20.10 18.56
N LYS A 131 18.69 -20.66 17.44
CA LYS A 131 20.11 -20.67 17.05
C LYS A 131 20.65 -19.27 16.78
N ASP A 132 19.86 -18.40 16.13
CA ASP A 132 20.27 -17.04 15.78
C ASP A 132 20.28 -16.15 17.03
N LYS A 133 19.28 -16.29 17.91
CA LYS A 133 19.26 -15.62 19.22
C LYS A 133 20.49 -15.95 20.06
N GLN A 134 20.92 -17.22 20.07
CA GLN A 134 22.13 -17.63 20.78
C GLN A 134 23.41 -17.07 20.12
N HIS A 135 23.43 -16.94 18.80
CA HIS A 135 24.56 -16.35 18.08
C HIS A 135 24.69 -14.86 18.40
N VAL A 136 23.58 -14.10 18.35
CA VAL A 136 23.54 -12.67 18.73
C VAL A 136 23.96 -12.49 20.19
N LYS A 137 23.47 -13.33 21.13
CA LYS A 137 23.91 -13.29 22.53
C LYS A 137 25.41 -13.50 22.68
N LYS A 138 26.02 -14.41 21.91
CA LYS A 138 27.47 -14.64 21.93
C LYS A 138 28.26 -13.44 21.40
N MET A 139 27.79 -12.80 20.32
CA MET A 139 28.45 -11.61 19.77
C MET A 139 28.41 -10.41 20.72
N LEU A 140 27.37 -10.32 21.56
CA LEU A 140 27.16 -9.21 22.49
C LEU A 140 27.75 -9.44 23.89
N GLN A 141 28.50 -10.53 24.11
CA GLN A 141 29.11 -10.84 25.42
C GLN A 141 30.14 -9.80 25.89
N CYS A 142 30.76 -9.09 24.95
CA CYS A 142 31.78 -8.07 25.25
C CYS A 142 31.19 -6.66 25.42
N VAL A 143 29.87 -6.49 25.33
CA VAL A 143 29.21 -5.19 25.53
C VAL A 143 28.88 -5.03 27.01
N GLU A 144 29.59 -4.13 27.68
CA GLU A 144 29.43 -3.87 29.12
C GLU A 144 28.19 -3.03 29.45
N ASP A 145 27.76 -2.18 28.52
CA ASP A 145 26.56 -1.35 28.68
C ASP A 145 25.29 -2.18 28.40
N GLU A 146 24.49 -2.38 29.44
CA GLU A 146 23.26 -3.17 29.39
C GLU A 146 22.18 -2.60 28.47
N ASN A 147 22.03 -1.27 28.41
CA ASN A 147 21.06 -0.65 27.51
C ASN A 147 21.48 -0.83 26.06
N LEU A 148 22.76 -0.61 25.77
CA LEU A 148 23.31 -0.81 24.43
C LEU A 148 23.22 -2.29 24.02
N ARG A 149 23.52 -3.20 24.93
CA ARG A 149 23.43 -4.65 24.70
C ARG A 149 22.00 -5.07 24.36
N GLN A 150 21.01 -4.54 25.07
CA GLN A 150 19.59 -4.80 24.81
C GLN A 150 19.17 -4.31 23.42
N SER A 151 19.51 -3.06 23.07
CA SER A 151 19.16 -2.49 21.75
C SER A 151 19.85 -3.23 20.60
N LEU A 152 21.11 -3.63 20.78
CA LEU A 152 21.84 -4.42 19.79
C LEU A 152 21.30 -5.85 19.68
N TYR A 153 20.78 -6.42 20.76
CA TYR A 153 20.15 -7.74 20.76
C TYR A 153 18.84 -7.74 19.96
N GLU A 154 17.99 -6.74 20.18
CA GLU A 154 16.75 -6.55 19.42
C GLU A 154 17.03 -6.35 17.93
N LEU A 155 17.98 -5.47 17.60
CA LEU A 155 18.40 -5.25 16.22
C LEU A 155 18.97 -6.52 15.57
N GLY A 156 19.85 -7.24 16.27
CA GLY A 156 20.43 -8.49 15.79
C GLY A 156 19.37 -9.53 15.49
N CYS A 157 18.39 -9.70 16.38
CA CYS A 157 17.27 -10.62 16.14
C CYS A 157 16.48 -10.25 14.88
N CYS A 158 16.18 -8.95 14.67
CA CYS A 158 15.49 -8.49 13.46
C CYS A 158 16.26 -8.78 12.17
N ILE A 159 17.57 -8.51 12.13
CA ILE A 159 18.41 -8.72 10.94
C ILE A 159 18.51 -10.20 10.57
N PHE A 160 18.74 -11.07 11.55
CA PHE A 160 18.84 -12.51 11.29
C PHE A 160 17.50 -13.09 10.85
N ALA A 161 16.41 -12.60 11.41
CA ALA A 161 15.09 -13.05 11.02
C ALA A 161 14.70 -12.59 9.61
N GLU A 162 15.09 -11.39 9.19
CA GLU A 162 14.94 -10.92 7.80
C GLU A 162 15.75 -11.77 6.81
N LYS A 163 16.97 -12.19 7.20
CA LYS A 163 17.84 -13.04 6.36
C LYS A 163 17.24 -14.44 6.11
N ASN A 164 16.54 -15.01 7.09
CA ASN A 164 15.93 -16.33 6.97
C ASN A 164 14.64 -16.33 6.12
N ASN A 165 14.05 -15.15 5.87
CA ASN A 165 12.81 -14.98 5.11
C ASN A 165 13.04 -14.72 3.60
N LYS A 166 14.29 -14.83 3.12
CA LYS A 166 14.69 -14.75 1.70
C LYS A 166 15.13 -16.11 1.19
#